data_AF-A0A2E2U5W7-F1
#
_entry.id   AF-A0A2E2U5W7-F1
#
_cell.length_a   1.000
_cell.length_b   1.000
_cell.length_c   1.000
_cell.angle_alpha   90.00
_cell.angle_beta   90.00
_cell.angle_gamma   90.00
#
_symmetry.space_group_name_H-M   'P 1'
#
loop_
_entity.id
_entity.type
_entity.pdbx_description
1 polymer ?
#
loop_
_entity_poly.entity_id
_entity_poly.type
_entity_poly.pdbx_seq_one_letter_code
_entity_poly.pdbx_strand_id
1 'polypeptide(L)'
;MNQTQIITRNQLDCLRSMNVDGKETFLGEVRHFKSHDFFSRMLPRELSIAWTQMPEGRELPKHYHPCPSLLIVTSGRGVSTGDTKLDVSAGDIIYIPAWNLHGFKGMGANGFRALSIQFQSDAIFSSEAKPETSYIDREQIPLEKRQLIKISRDSIESIHEVEVDGVLENLGILKNFGSIDILKSKLPDYFSAAWVHLKPGESLSNHKHKTDSMIILTEGEGYATGDKQKNLKSGDITYIPAGQTHGFIGGGNKGFWALSIQFEQTSLYEDLTKPKVEFVKESSAIQRLHQTNFVCIEAFKKNKIFSQDIAELMTEKERVQLLKSCLQVMSDSFQRLMFSRMALSKNDSYRKVFLEHFLDELGHDSDLRDERQTETKLWDPVLEASTFWFFGKNFLIDDPERIVMIQMVLEKGASLFYGHFSKILKDAFKSDHIEKHCDMDEGHDSLGVELLEKESDMKLESLEILLKESWSMLDLYLARTAEIVLERRQIV
;
A
#
# COMPACT_ATOMS: atom_id res chain seq x y z
N MET A 1 -10.77 21.36 1.28
CA MET A 1 -9.49 21.14 1.99
C MET A 1 -9.55 20.01 3.02
N ASN A 2 -10.72 19.65 3.58
CA ASN A 2 -10.86 18.45 4.41
C ASN A 2 -11.28 17.24 3.56
N GLN A 3 -10.33 16.62 2.85
CA GLN A 3 -10.54 15.33 2.20
C GLN A 3 -9.46 14.37 2.68
N THR A 4 -9.78 13.09 2.72
CA THR A 4 -8.80 12.03 3.01
C THR A 4 -7.58 12.15 2.09
N GLN A 5 -6.39 12.14 2.69
CA GLN A 5 -5.11 12.24 1.97
C GLN A 5 -4.26 11.01 2.21
N ILE A 6 -3.57 10.54 1.17
CA ILE A 6 -2.63 9.43 1.26
C ILE A 6 -1.26 9.95 0.84
N ILE A 7 -0.34 10.02 1.80
CA ILE A 7 1.02 10.52 1.64
C ILE A 7 1.98 9.37 1.90
N THR A 8 2.90 9.14 0.97
CA THR A 8 3.92 8.10 1.07
C THR A 8 5.11 8.60 1.90
N ARG A 9 5.81 7.68 2.58
CA ARG A 9 7.04 8.00 3.33
C ARG A 9 8.07 8.80 2.52
N ASN A 10 8.17 8.57 1.20
CA ASN A 10 9.16 9.22 0.35
C ASN A 10 8.84 10.69 0.06
N GLN A 11 7.59 11.11 0.27
CA GLN A 11 7.17 12.51 0.15
C GLN A 11 7.52 13.34 1.40
N LEU A 12 8.04 12.71 2.46
CA LEU A 12 8.54 13.39 3.64
C LEU A 12 10.04 13.64 3.51
N ASP A 13 10.51 14.80 3.97
CA ASP A 13 11.92 15.18 3.93
C ASP A 13 12.74 14.24 4.80
N CYS A 14 13.96 13.91 4.35
CA CYS A 14 14.84 12.98 5.03
C CYS A 14 16.02 13.70 5.64
N LEU A 15 16.12 13.63 6.96
CA LEU A 15 17.26 14.09 7.74
C LEU A 15 18.11 12.89 8.17
N ARG A 16 19.44 12.97 7.99
CA ARG A 16 20.38 11.89 8.35
C ARG A 16 21.41 12.26 9.41
N SER A 17 21.81 13.51 9.41
CA SER A 17 22.67 14.12 10.42
C SER A 17 22.20 15.53 10.71
N MET A 18 22.63 16.05 11.86
CA MET A 18 22.32 17.41 12.31
C MET A 18 23.47 17.90 13.18
N ASN A 19 23.80 19.19 13.11
CA ASN A 19 24.70 19.80 14.06
C ASN A 19 23.98 20.06 15.40
N VAL A 20 24.41 19.37 16.45
CA VAL A 20 23.87 19.55 17.81
C VAL A 20 25.04 19.91 18.71
N ASP A 21 24.94 21.03 19.41
CA ASP A 21 25.98 21.57 20.30
C ASP A 21 27.37 21.72 19.61
N GLY A 22 27.37 22.11 18.33
CA GLY A 22 28.61 22.35 17.56
C GLY A 22 29.24 21.08 16.98
N LYS A 23 28.59 19.92 17.11
CA LYS A 23 29.07 18.64 16.59
C LYS A 23 28.04 18.01 15.65
N GLU A 24 28.51 17.56 14.48
CA GLU A 24 27.69 16.73 13.61
C GLU A 24 27.33 15.41 14.32
N THR A 25 26.04 15.20 14.47
CA THR A 25 25.45 14.03 15.10
C THR A 25 24.73 13.20 14.04
N PHE A 26 25.08 11.93 13.95
CA PHE A 26 24.36 10.97 13.11
C PHE A 26 23.03 10.60 13.76
N LEU A 27 21.93 10.69 12.99
CA LEU A 27 20.57 10.46 13.49
C LEU A 27 19.94 9.16 12.96
N GLY A 28 20.57 8.49 11.98
CA GLY A 28 19.93 7.44 11.20
C GLY A 28 19.26 8.02 9.95
N GLU A 29 18.05 7.57 9.65
CA GLU A 29 17.11 8.34 8.83
C GLU A 29 15.98 8.83 9.72
N VAL A 30 15.61 10.09 9.59
CA VAL A 30 14.46 10.69 10.28
C VAL A 30 13.64 11.45 9.25
N ARG A 31 12.36 11.09 9.11
CA ARG A 31 11.42 11.76 8.21
C ARG A 31 10.21 12.24 8.99
N HIS A 32 10.21 13.53 9.31
CA HIS A 32 9.16 14.17 10.11
C HIS A 32 7.90 14.35 9.29
N PHE A 33 6.74 14.01 9.85
CA PHE A 33 5.48 14.14 9.13
C PHE A 33 5.19 15.61 8.84
N LYS A 34 5.43 16.50 9.82
CA LYS A 34 5.26 17.95 9.68
C LYS A 34 6.24 18.63 8.70
N SER A 35 7.18 17.89 8.07
CA SER A 35 7.93 18.44 6.94
C SER A 35 7.06 18.59 5.68
N HIS A 36 5.94 17.87 5.62
CA HIS A 36 5.00 17.95 4.52
C HIS A 36 3.89 18.98 4.81
N ASP A 37 3.63 19.90 3.87
CA ASP A 37 2.69 21.03 4.01
C ASP A 37 1.27 20.64 4.45
N PHE A 38 0.83 19.44 4.08
CA PHE A 38 -0.47 18.93 4.54
C PHE A 38 -0.43 18.58 6.03
N PHE A 39 0.54 17.76 6.46
CA PHE A 39 0.62 17.31 7.85
C PHE A 39 1.02 18.42 8.82
N SER A 40 1.79 19.42 8.38
CA SER A 40 2.12 20.59 9.21
C SER A 40 0.88 21.39 9.62
N ARG A 41 -0.18 21.35 8.81
CA ARG A 41 -1.46 22.02 9.06
C ARG A 41 -2.48 21.14 9.79
N MET A 42 -2.48 19.84 9.51
CA MET A 42 -3.53 18.94 9.97
C MET A 42 -3.20 18.20 11.26
N LEU A 43 -1.91 17.91 11.54
CA LEU A 43 -1.55 17.23 12.78
C LEU A 43 -1.71 18.15 14.00
N PRO A 44 -2.15 17.62 15.16
CA PRO A 44 -2.21 18.38 16.40
C PRO A 44 -0.89 19.10 16.69
N ARG A 45 -0.98 20.30 17.25
CA ARG A 45 0.20 21.11 17.51
C ARG A 45 1.13 20.38 18.47
N GLU A 46 0.59 19.71 19.48
CA GLU A 46 1.27 19.03 20.60
C GLU A 46 1.76 17.61 20.27
N LEU A 47 1.77 17.24 18.98
CA LEU A 47 2.16 15.92 18.51
C LEU A 47 3.20 16.02 17.39
N SER A 48 4.30 15.29 17.51
CA SER A 48 5.29 15.12 16.46
C SER A 48 5.47 13.64 16.14
N ILE A 49 5.41 13.29 14.86
CA ILE A 49 5.54 11.91 14.36
C ILE A 49 6.63 11.89 13.31
N ALA A 50 7.54 10.92 13.39
CA ALA A 50 8.57 10.70 12.39
C ALA A 50 8.74 9.22 12.05
N TRP A 51 8.95 8.93 10.77
CA TRP A 51 9.59 7.67 10.39
C TRP A 51 11.05 7.72 10.78
N THR A 52 11.54 6.68 11.45
CA THR A 52 12.95 6.54 11.78
C THR A 52 13.52 5.22 11.28
N GLN A 53 14.80 5.24 10.88
CA GLN A 53 15.56 4.03 10.56
C GLN A 53 16.94 4.11 11.21
N MET A 54 17.32 3.02 11.87
CA MET A 54 18.69 2.83 12.34
C MET A 54 19.33 1.68 11.56
N PRO A 55 20.33 1.95 10.71
CA PRO A 55 21.02 0.91 9.95
C PRO A 55 21.79 -0.09 10.83
N GLU A 56 22.14 -1.24 10.24
CA GLU A 56 22.95 -2.26 10.91
C GLU A 56 24.23 -1.68 11.53
N GLY A 57 24.47 -1.99 12.80
CA GLY A 57 25.69 -1.63 13.51
C GLY A 57 25.83 -0.14 13.85
N ARG A 58 24.96 0.72 13.30
CA ARG A 58 24.92 2.16 13.60
C ARG A 58 24.11 2.42 14.86
N GLU A 59 24.48 3.48 15.56
CA GLU A 59 23.87 3.87 16.84
C GLU A 59 23.51 5.36 16.82
N LEU A 60 22.30 5.67 17.27
CA LEU A 60 21.91 7.01 17.71
C LEU A 60 22.56 7.27 19.07
N PRO A 61 23.41 8.31 19.21
CA PRO A 61 24.05 8.62 20.47
C PRO A 61 23.04 8.78 21.62
N LYS A 62 23.46 8.39 22.82
CA LYS A 62 22.63 8.51 24.02
C LYS A 62 22.36 9.97 24.31
N HIS A 63 21.10 10.32 24.50
CA HIS A 63 20.66 11.68 24.76
C HIS A 63 19.47 11.67 25.73
N TYR A 64 19.11 12.87 26.16
CA TYR A 64 17.93 13.20 26.95
C TYR A 64 17.02 14.12 26.15
N HIS A 65 15.74 14.12 26.46
CA HIS A 65 14.80 15.15 26.01
C HIS A 65 13.67 15.32 27.04
N PRO A 66 13.06 16.53 27.16
CA PRO A 66 12.11 16.86 28.21
C PRO A 66 10.71 16.26 27.99
N CYS A 67 10.39 15.80 26.79
CA CYS A 67 9.10 15.20 26.49
C CYS A 67 9.12 13.68 26.67
N PRO A 68 8.01 13.07 27.14
CA PRO A 68 7.78 11.65 26.93
C PRO A 68 7.54 11.35 25.45
N SER A 69 7.87 10.13 25.02
CA SER A 69 7.69 9.69 23.65
C SER A 69 7.40 8.19 23.56
N LEU A 70 6.90 7.77 22.40
CA LEU A 70 6.82 6.37 21.98
C LEU A 70 7.81 6.11 20.85
N LEU A 71 8.44 4.95 20.89
CA LEU A 71 9.07 4.33 19.74
C LEU A 71 8.30 3.05 19.39
N ILE A 72 7.67 3.02 18.22
CA ILE A 72 6.92 1.86 17.75
C ILE A 72 7.72 1.18 16.64
N VAL A 73 8.28 0.00 16.91
CA VAL A 73 9.15 -0.70 15.96
C VAL A 73 8.32 -1.37 14.88
N THR A 74 8.52 -0.96 13.64
CA THR A 74 7.71 -1.38 12.49
C THR A 74 8.35 -2.48 11.67
N SER A 75 9.68 -2.63 11.74
CA SER A 75 10.40 -3.74 11.12
C SER A 75 11.81 -3.88 11.69
N GLY A 76 12.39 -5.07 11.55
CA GLY A 76 13.78 -5.33 11.94
C GLY A 76 13.98 -5.49 13.45
N ARG A 77 15.23 -5.34 13.89
CA ARG A 77 15.66 -5.53 15.29
C ARG A 77 16.70 -4.50 15.70
N GLY A 78 16.70 -4.16 16.98
CA GLY A 78 17.63 -3.21 17.56
C GLY A 78 17.83 -3.45 19.05
N VAL A 79 18.59 -2.58 19.68
CA VAL A 79 18.75 -2.55 21.13
C VAL A 79 18.74 -1.09 21.61
N SER A 80 18.03 -0.81 22.69
CA SER A 80 18.17 0.49 23.37
C SER A 80 19.49 0.56 24.12
N THR A 81 20.12 1.72 24.11
CA THR A 81 21.36 2.00 24.85
C THR A 81 21.06 3.11 25.87
N GLY A 82 21.85 3.21 26.95
CA GLY A 82 21.64 4.22 28.00
C GLY A 82 21.21 3.60 29.33
N ASP A 83 20.26 4.26 29.99
CA ASP A 83 19.73 3.92 31.32
C ASP A 83 19.02 2.57 31.35
N THR A 84 18.33 2.22 30.26
CA THR A 84 17.66 0.93 30.10
C THR A 84 18.10 0.28 28.80
N LYS A 85 18.59 -0.96 28.88
CA LYS A 85 18.98 -1.77 27.72
C LYS A 85 17.91 -2.83 27.48
N LEU A 86 17.25 -2.76 26.33
CA LEU A 86 16.18 -3.65 25.92
C LEU A 86 16.40 -4.03 24.46
N ASP A 87 16.26 -5.31 24.14
CA ASP A 87 16.12 -5.72 22.75
C ASP A 87 14.77 -5.25 22.22
N VAL A 88 14.77 -4.68 21.02
CA VAL A 88 13.57 -4.20 20.34
C VAL A 88 13.42 -4.91 18.99
N SER A 89 12.19 -5.21 18.62
CA SER A 89 11.84 -5.97 17.43
C SER A 89 10.49 -5.51 16.87
N ALA A 90 10.23 -5.82 15.60
CA ALA A 90 8.97 -5.48 14.95
C ALA A 90 7.73 -5.83 15.80
N GLY A 91 6.83 -4.87 15.97
CA GLY A 91 5.66 -4.97 16.84
C GLY A 91 5.86 -4.45 18.26
N ASP A 92 7.09 -4.19 18.70
CA ASP A 92 7.32 -3.63 20.03
C ASP A 92 6.91 -2.15 20.11
N ILE A 93 6.27 -1.79 21.22
CA ILE A 93 5.98 -0.42 21.65
C ILE A 93 6.91 -0.12 22.81
N ILE A 94 7.74 0.92 22.67
CA ILE A 94 8.65 1.38 23.72
C ILE A 94 8.18 2.75 24.19
N TYR A 95 7.69 2.84 25.43
CA TYR A 95 7.47 4.13 26.07
C TYR A 95 8.77 4.64 26.68
N ILE A 96 9.12 5.86 26.31
CA ILE A 96 10.32 6.57 26.72
C ILE A 96 9.88 7.73 27.64
N PRO A 97 10.09 7.63 28.96
CA PRO A 97 9.79 8.74 29.85
C PRO A 97 10.66 9.98 29.55
N ALA A 98 10.13 11.16 29.88
CA ALA A 98 10.91 12.39 29.88
C ALA A 98 12.21 12.22 30.67
N TRP A 99 13.31 12.76 30.14
CA TRP A 99 14.64 12.72 30.73
C TRP A 99 15.22 11.33 31.01
N ASN A 100 14.71 10.27 30.37
CA ASN A 100 15.43 9.00 30.29
C ASN A 100 16.69 9.16 29.41
N LEU A 101 17.86 8.69 29.87
CA LEU A 101 19.04 8.60 29.00
C LEU A 101 18.86 7.43 28.05
N HIS A 102 18.71 7.70 26.75
CA HIS A 102 18.60 6.63 25.78
C HIS A 102 19.26 6.94 24.43
N GLY A 103 19.63 5.86 23.76
CA GLY A 103 19.99 5.80 22.35
C GLY A 103 19.48 4.48 21.77
N PHE A 104 19.68 4.27 20.47
CA PHE A 104 19.27 3.03 19.81
C PHE A 104 20.29 2.58 18.81
N LYS A 105 20.59 1.28 18.81
CA LYS A 105 21.50 0.65 17.85
C LYS A 105 20.76 -0.34 16.96
N GLY A 106 21.00 -0.27 15.65
CA GLY A 106 20.45 -1.20 14.67
C GLY A 106 21.13 -2.57 14.72
N MET A 107 20.33 -3.64 14.72
CA MET A 107 20.81 -5.03 14.79
C MET A 107 20.33 -5.87 13.60
N GLY A 108 21.21 -6.75 13.11
CA GLY A 108 20.96 -7.58 11.93
C GLY A 108 21.03 -6.80 10.61
N ALA A 109 20.98 -7.53 9.49
CA ALA A 109 21.30 -7.03 8.15
C ALA A 109 20.58 -5.73 7.72
N ASN A 110 19.39 -5.47 8.26
CA ASN A 110 18.57 -4.29 7.91
C ASN A 110 18.44 -3.28 9.05
N GLY A 111 19.08 -3.53 10.21
CA GLY A 111 18.84 -2.77 11.44
C GLY A 111 17.36 -2.82 11.85
N PHE A 112 16.80 -1.66 12.25
CA PHE A 112 15.36 -1.53 12.49
C PHE A 112 14.78 -0.23 11.94
N ARG A 113 13.47 -0.25 11.70
CA ARG A 113 12.65 0.94 11.46
C ARG A 113 11.61 1.10 12.54
N ALA A 114 11.24 2.33 12.82
CA ALA A 114 10.22 2.65 13.80
C ALA A 114 9.46 3.92 13.43
N LEU A 115 8.36 4.14 14.14
CA LEU A 115 7.74 5.45 14.28
C LEU A 115 8.21 6.04 15.61
N SER A 116 8.77 7.25 15.58
CA SER A 116 9.01 8.04 16.78
C SER A 116 7.85 9.01 16.94
N ILE A 117 7.12 8.91 18.06
CA ILE A 117 5.98 9.76 18.38
C ILE A 117 6.33 10.53 19.65
N GLN A 118 6.41 11.85 19.56
CA GLN A 118 6.77 12.73 20.66
C GLN A 118 5.56 13.58 21.03
N PHE A 119 5.26 13.65 22.33
CA PHE A 119 4.13 14.40 22.86
C PHE A 119 4.53 15.85 23.14
N GLN A 120 5.00 16.52 22.08
CA GLN A 120 5.39 17.93 22.07
C GLN A 120 5.25 18.50 20.66
N SER A 121 5.40 19.83 20.52
CA SER A 121 5.18 20.49 19.24
C SER A 121 6.22 20.24 18.19
N ASP A 122 7.47 20.42 18.59
CA ASP A 122 8.62 20.38 17.71
C ASP A 122 9.28 19.02 17.84
N ALA A 123 9.73 18.43 16.73
CA ALA A 123 10.44 17.17 16.83
C ALA A 123 11.78 17.37 17.55
N ILE A 124 12.24 16.38 18.32
CA ILE A 124 13.48 16.52 19.10
C ILE A 124 14.72 16.80 18.23
N PHE A 125 14.69 16.37 16.97
CA PHE A 125 15.69 16.67 15.94
C PHE A 125 15.05 17.48 14.80
N SER A 126 14.53 18.67 15.12
CA SER A 126 13.94 19.59 14.12
C SER A 126 14.74 20.88 13.92
N SER A 127 15.59 21.26 14.88
CA SER A 127 16.34 22.51 14.82
C SER A 127 17.75 22.38 15.39
N GLU A 128 18.75 22.77 14.60
CA GLU A 128 20.15 22.93 15.07
C GLU A 128 20.30 24.09 16.06
N ALA A 129 19.48 25.14 15.88
CA ALA A 129 19.54 26.34 16.71
C ALA A 129 18.87 26.15 18.07
N LYS A 130 17.89 25.24 18.16
CA LYS A 130 17.13 24.91 19.37
C LYS A 130 16.84 23.41 19.44
N PRO A 131 17.87 22.57 19.66
CA PRO A 131 17.64 21.15 19.83
C PRO A 131 16.89 20.91 21.13
N GLU A 132 15.77 20.18 21.07
CA GLU A 132 15.07 19.70 22.28
C GLU A 132 15.78 18.49 22.91
N THR A 133 16.90 18.06 22.32
CA THR A 133 17.79 17.04 22.86
C THR A 133 18.94 17.64 23.66
N SER A 134 19.34 16.98 24.74
CA SER A 134 20.55 17.30 25.50
C SER A 134 21.43 16.07 25.74
N TYR A 135 22.74 16.26 25.80
CA TYR A 135 23.72 15.23 26.14
C TYR A 135 24.18 15.26 27.60
N ILE A 136 23.55 16.12 28.41
CA ILE A 136 23.85 16.31 29.83
C ILE A 136 22.55 16.11 30.62
N ASP A 137 22.62 15.42 31.76
CA ASP A 137 21.48 15.28 32.67
C ASP A 137 21.23 16.62 33.40
N ARG A 138 20.08 17.24 33.15
CA ARG A 138 19.72 18.55 33.74
C ARG A 138 18.77 18.44 34.94
N GLU A 139 18.09 17.30 35.11
CA GLU A 139 16.97 17.18 36.04
C GLU A 139 17.21 16.14 37.16
N GLN A 140 18.22 15.26 37.02
CA GLN A 140 18.59 14.27 38.03
C GLN A 140 17.41 13.38 38.51
N ILE A 141 16.48 13.07 37.61
CA ILE A 141 15.31 12.23 37.93
C ILE A 141 15.79 10.81 38.31
N PRO A 142 15.28 10.22 39.41
CA PRO A 142 15.67 8.86 39.81
C PRO A 142 15.42 7.83 38.70
N LEU A 143 16.38 6.92 38.51
CA LEU A 143 16.40 5.95 37.41
C LEU A 143 15.11 5.12 37.36
N GLU A 144 14.62 4.67 38.51
CA GLU A 144 13.41 3.86 38.65
C GLU A 144 12.13 4.57 38.16
N LYS A 145 12.13 5.90 38.11
CA LYS A 145 10.99 6.70 37.63
C LYS A 145 11.05 7.01 36.13
N ARG A 146 12.19 6.74 35.50
CA ARG A 146 12.44 7.07 34.09
C ARG A 146 12.84 5.87 33.24
N GLN A 147 12.64 4.63 33.68
CA GLN A 147 12.99 3.45 32.88
C GLN A 147 12.12 3.31 31.62
N LEU A 148 12.70 2.78 30.55
CA LEU A 148 11.96 2.42 29.35
C LEU A 148 10.95 1.30 29.66
N ILE A 149 9.77 1.39 29.08
CA ILE A 149 8.72 0.36 29.21
C ILE A 149 8.51 -0.25 27.84
N LYS A 150 8.73 -1.57 27.72
CA LYS A 150 8.50 -2.34 26.49
C LYS A 150 7.23 -3.15 26.60
N ILE A 151 6.39 -3.05 25.56
CA ILE A 151 5.20 -3.88 25.38
C ILE A 151 5.26 -4.50 24.00
N SER A 152 5.14 -5.83 23.90
CA SER A 152 5.10 -6.51 22.62
C SER A 152 3.68 -6.51 22.06
N ARG A 153 3.51 -6.24 20.77
CA ARG A 153 2.22 -6.39 20.06
C ARG A 153 1.53 -7.73 20.34
N ASP A 154 2.30 -8.82 20.46
CA ASP A 154 1.75 -10.16 20.68
C ASP A 154 1.18 -10.35 22.09
N SER A 155 1.57 -9.51 23.04
CA SER A 155 1.04 -9.52 24.41
C SER A 155 -0.28 -8.75 24.58
N ILE A 156 -0.69 -7.99 23.56
CA ILE A 156 -1.92 -7.18 23.60
C ILE A 156 -3.09 -8.05 23.15
N GLU A 157 -4.20 -8.02 23.87
CA GLU A 157 -5.42 -8.74 23.49
C GLU A 157 -5.96 -8.28 22.13
N SER A 158 -6.48 -9.23 21.36
CA SER A 158 -7.05 -8.99 20.04
C SER A 158 -8.57 -8.91 20.11
N ILE A 159 -9.11 -7.86 19.49
CA ILE A 159 -10.53 -7.71 19.18
C ILE A 159 -10.68 -7.99 17.69
N HIS A 160 -11.64 -8.83 17.32
CA HIS A 160 -11.86 -9.26 15.94
C HIS A 160 -13.15 -8.72 15.33
N GLU A 161 -14.12 -8.42 16.16
CA GLU A 161 -15.47 -8.06 15.75
C GLU A 161 -16.10 -7.14 16.78
N VAL A 162 -17.11 -6.40 16.35
CA VAL A 162 -17.94 -5.56 17.21
C VAL A 162 -19.39 -5.60 16.73
N GLU A 163 -20.34 -5.62 17.66
CA GLU A 163 -21.75 -5.55 17.31
C GLU A 163 -22.21 -4.09 17.27
N VAL A 164 -22.74 -3.63 16.14
CA VAL A 164 -23.30 -2.29 15.95
C VAL A 164 -24.69 -2.42 15.35
N ASP A 165 -25.70 -1.86 16.03
CA ASP A 165 -27.11 -1.95 15.63
C ASP A 165 -27.61 -3.39 15.36
N GLY A 166 -27.09 -4.38 16.10
CA GLY A 166 -27.45 -5.79 15.92
C GLY A 166 -26.75 -6.49 14.74
N VAL A 167 -25.79 -5.82 14.09
CA VAL A 167 -24.95 -6.37 13.02
C VAL A 167 -23.54 -6.59 13.56
N LEU A 168 -23.00 -7.78 13.33
CA LEU A 168 -21.63 -8.11 13.69
C LEU A 168 -20.68 -7.63 12.59
N GLU A 169 -19.85 -6.65 12.92
CA GLU A 169 -18.91 -5.99 12.00
C GLU A 169 -17.51 -6.55 12.20
N ASN A 170 -16.84 -6.89 11.09
CA ASN A 170 -15.47 -7.40 11.11
C ASN A 170 -14.45 -6.28 11.30
N LEU A 171 -13.54 -6.45 12.25
CA LEU A 171 -12.42 -5.55 12.52
C LEU A 171 -11.07 -6.12 12.08
N GLY A 172 -11.03 -7.39 11.63
CA GLY A 172 -9.80 -8.11 11.39
C GLY A 172 -9.09 -8.45 12.69
N ILE A 173 -7.92 -7.87 12.93
CA ILE A 173 -7.29 -7.87 14.26
C ILE A 173 -7.11 -6.42 14.69
N LEU A 174 -7.69 -6.06 15.83
CA LEU A 174 -7.46 -4.79 16.50
C LEU A 174 -6.87 -5.02 17.89
N LYS A 175 -5.74 -4.38 18.19
CA LYS A 175 -5.05 -4.48 19.50
C LYS A 175 -4.86 -3.08 20.06
N ASN A 176 -5.76 -2.71 20.97
CA ASN A 176 -5.90 -1.35 21.48
C ASN A 176 -4.82 -1.02 22.53
N PHE A 177 -4.19 0.15 22.44
CA PHE A 177 -3.21 0.56 23.47
C PHE A 177 -3.91 0.96 24.77
N GLY A 178 -5.17 1.42 24.68
CA GLY A 178 -6.01 1.78 25.82
C GLY A 178 -6.40 0.60 26.72
N SER A 179 -6.24 -0.66 26.26
CA SER A 179 -6.45 -1.83 27.12
C SER A 179 -5.25 -2.13 28.04
N ILE A 180 -4.14 -1.39 27.89
CA ILE A 180 -2.93 -1.57 28.68
C ILE A 180 -2.83 -0.45 29.72
N ASP A 181 -3.09 -0.78 30.99
CA ASP A 181 -3.15 0.20 32.10
C ASP A 181 -1.91 1.12 32.18
N ILE A 182 -0.72 0.57 31.95
CA ILE A 182 0.51 1.35 31.99
C ILE A 182 0.63 2.33 30.82
N LEU A 183 0.10 2.02 29.63
CA LEU A 183 0.05 3.00 28.54
C LEU A 183 -1.07 4.00 28.77
N LYS A 184 -2.26 3.53 29.14
CA LYS A 184 -3.42 4.39 29.42
C LYS A 184 -3.12 5.48 30.45
N SER A 185 -2.30 5.18 31.46
CA SER A 185 -1.88 6.16 32.48
C SER A 185 -0.74 7.10 32.05
N LYS A 186 -0.13 6.89 30.88
CA LYS A 186 1.06 7.63 30.40
C LYS A 186 0.81 8.40 29.11
N LEU A 187 -0.12 7.96 28.28
CA LEU A 187 -0.48 8.63 27.04
C LEU A 187 -1.32 9.89 27.31
N PRO A 188 -1.14 10.97 26.54
CA PRO A 188 -1.94 12.17 26.71
C PRO A 188 -3.38 11.99 26.21
N ASP A 189 -4.27 12.87 26.65
CA ASP A 189 -5.71 12.86 26.33
C ASP A 189 -6.06 13.28 24.89
N TYR A 190 -5.06 13.63 24.08
CA TYR A 190 -5.20 13.92 22.65
C TYR A 190 -4.60 12.82 21.76
N PHE A 191 -4.24 11.66 22.33
CA PHE A 191 -3.63 10.56 21.58
C PHE A 191 -4.17 9.20 22.03
N SER A 192 -4.67 8.43 21.07
CA SER A 192 -4.91 7.01 21.22
C SER A 192 -4.45 6.27 19.98
N ALA A 193 -4.06 5.01 20.14
CA ALA A 193 -3.59 4.19 19.05
C ALA A 193 -3.93 2.71 19.24
N ALA A 194 -3.96 1.98 18.13
CA ALA A 194 -4.09 0.53 18.10
C ALA A 194 -3.23 -0.05 16.98
N TRP A 195 -2.72 -1.27 17.20
CA TRP A 195 -2.28 -2.10 16.09
C TRP A 195 -3.49 -2.66 15.37
N VAL A 196 -3.51 -2.59 14.04
CA VAL A 196 -4.54 -3.20 13.20
C VAL A 196 -3.94 -4.13 12.14
N HIS A 197 -4.65 -5.21 11.81
CA HIS A 197 -4.28 -6.14 10.75
C HIS A 197 -5.50 -6.63 9.98
N LEU A 198 -5.39 -6.66 8.66
CA LEU A 198 -6.31 -7.35 7.77
C LEU A 198 -5.51 -8.33 6.92
N LYS A 199 -5.97 -9.59 6.87
CA LYS A 199 -5.45 -10.65 5.99
C LYS A 199 -5.76 -10.35 4.51
N PRO A 200 -5.12 -11.06 3.55
CA PRO A 200 -5.47 -10.94 2.13
C PRO A 200 -6.97 -11.14 1.88
N GLY A 201 -7.60 -10.14 1.27
CA GLY A 201 -9.04 -10.12 0.97
C GLY A 201 -9.95 -9.84 2.17
N GLU A 202 -9.43 -9.81 3.39
CA GLU A 202 -10.20 -9.43 4.58
C GLU A 202 -10.47 -7.92 4.56
N SER A 203 -11.70 -7.52 4.89
CA SER A 203 -12.12 -6.13 4.81
C SER A 203 -12.61 -5.62 6.16
N LEU A 204 -12.22 -4.39 6.46
CA LEU A 204 -12.90 -3.51 7.41
C LEU A 204 -13.91 -2.68 6.63
N SER A 205 -15.19 -2.87 6.95
CA SER A 205 -16.32 -2.19 6.32
C SER A 205 -16.15 -0.67 6.32
N ASN A 206 -16.72 -0.02 5.31
CA ASN A 206 -16.74 1.43 5.26
C ASN A 206 -17.49 2.01 6.45
N HIS A 207 -16.85 2.92 7.15
CA HIS A 207 -17.38 3.59 8.31
C HIS A 207 -16.89 5.03 8.35
N LYS A 208 -17.49 5.82 9.24
CA LYS A 208 -17.06 7.19 9.55
C LYS A 208 -17.05 7.38 11.05
N HIS A 209 -16.26 8.34 11.51
CA HIS A 209 -16.16 8.70 12.92
C HIS A 209 -16.00 10.21 13.08
N LYS A 210 -16.28 10.74 14.27
CA LYS A 210 -16.34 12.20 14.52
C LYS A 210 -14.99 12.86 14.80
N THR A 211 -13.93 12.09 14.83
CA THR A 211 -12.58 12.54 15.20
C THR A 211 -11.64 12.37 14.03
N ASP A 212 -10.68 13.28 13.85
CA ASP A 212 -9.62 13.09 12.86
C ASP A 212 -8.76 11.88 13.25
N SER A 213 -8.39 11.07 12.26
CA SER A 213 -7.60 9.86 12.48
C SER A 213 -6.55 9.68 11.41
N MET A 214 -5.66 8.72 11.66
CA MET A 214 -4.59 8.37 10.74
C MET A 214 -4.37 6.86 10.76
N ILE A 215 -4.24 6.26 9.57
CA ILE A 215 -3.75 4.89 9.39
C ILE A 215 -2.36 4.94 8.78
N ILE A 216 -1.38 4.32 9.44
CA ILE A 216 0.01 4.24 8.97
C ILE A 216 0.33 2.78 8.67
N LEU A 217 0.48 2.41 7.39
CA LEU A 217 0.85 1.04 7.02
C LEU A 217 2.31 0.77 7.39
N THR A 218 2.53 -0.19 8.29
CA THR A 218 3.86 -0.54 8.80
C THR A 218 4.43 -1.72 8.02
N GLU A 219 3.60 -2.68 7.62
CA GLU A 219 3.99 -3.89 6.90
C GLU A 219 2.94 -4.25 5.85
N GLY A 220 3.37 -4.87 4.74
CA GLY A 220 2.45 -5.44 3.75
C GLY A 220 1.79 -4.43 2.80
N GLU A 221 0.66 -4.85 2.24
CA GLU A 221 -0.09 -4.16 1.19
C GLU A 221 -1.58 -4.18 1.51
N GLY A 222 -2.32 -3.18 1.03
CA GLY A 222 -3.75 -3.08 1.24
C GLY A 222 -4.42 -2.14 0.24
N TYR A 223 -5.69 -1.88 0.46
CA TYR A 223 -6.47 -0.94 -0.33
C TYR A 223 -7.34 -0.10 0.60
N ALA A 224 -7.25 1.23 0.48
CA ALA A 224 -8.21 2.14 1.10
C ALA A 224 -9.51 2.12 0.31
N THR A 225 -10.65 2.08 1.00
CA THR A 225 -12.00 2.20 0.44
C THR A 225 -12.71 3.44 1.02
N GLY A 226 -13.91 3.74 0.52
CA GLY A 226 -14.72 4.89 0.96
C GLY A 226 -14.51 6.13 0.08
N ASP A 227 -14.43 7.30 0.70
CA ASP A 227 -14.30 8.60 0.02
C ASP A 227 -12.97 8.75 -0.72
N LYS A 228 -11.94 8.01 -0.31
CA LYS A 228 -10.66 7.94 -1.02
C LYS A 228 -10.24 6.50 -1.22
N GLN A 229 -10.17 6.10 -2.48
CA GLN A 229 -9.80 4.74 -2.86
C GLN A 229 -8.39 4.71 -3.46
N LYS A 230 -7.53 3.82 -2.96
CA LYS A 230 -6.14 3.69 -3.44
C LYS A 230 -5.48 2.41 -2.95
N ASN A 231 -4.62 1.83 -3.77
CA ASN A 231 -3.66 0.83 -3.30
C ASN A 231 -2.70 1.44 -2.29
N LEU A 232 -2.44 0.71 -1.22
CA LEU A 232 -1.58 1.08 -0.11
C LEU A 232 -0.44 0.08 0.02
N LYS A 233 0.74 0.56 0.42
CA LYS A 233 1.89 -0.26 0.78
C LYS A 233 2.56 0.22 2.07
N SER A 234 3.42 -0.61 2.64
CA SER A 234 4.26 -0.23 3.80
C SER A 234 4.95 1.12 3.60
N GLY A 235 4.74 2.03 4.55
CA GLY A 235 5.22 3.41 4.52
C GLY A 235 4.18 4.44 4.09
N ASP A 236 3.01 4.01 3.59
CA ASP A 236 1.91 4.92 3.28
C ASP A 236 1.18 5.37 4.54
N ILE A 237 0.80 6.65 4.54
CA ILE A 237 0.12 7.34 5.64
C ILE A 237 -1.21 7.86 5.09
N THR A 238 -2.31 7.36 5.62
CA THR A 238 -3.67 7.79 5.27
C THR A 238 -4.20 8.68 6.38
N TYR A 239 -4.38 9.97 6.11
CA TYR A 239 -5.07 10.90 7.01
C TYR A 239 -6.55 10.93 6.69
N ILE A 240 -7.38 10.76 7.71
CA ILE A 240 -8.83 10.67 7.59
C ILE A 240 -9.46 11.78 8.44
N PRO A 241 -9.94 12.87 7.82
CA PRO A 241 -10.70 13.90 8.52
C PRO A 241 -11.99 13.33 9.13
N ALA A 242 -12.43 13.93 10.23
CA ALA A 242 -13.71 13.64 10.86
C ALA A 242 -14.87 13.65 9.86
N GLY A 243 -15.72 12.64 9.94
CA GLY A 243 -16.90 12.47 9.11
C GLY A 243 -16.64 11.89 7.72
N GLN A 244 -15.38 11.68 7.30
CA GLN A 244 -15.07 11.04 6.04
C GLN A 244 -15.32 9.53 6.12
N THR A 245 -15.98 9.01 5.10
CA THR A 245 -16.22 7.57 4.95
C THR A 245 -14.94 6.91 4.47
N HIS A 246 -14.55 5.84 5.15
CA HIS A 246 -13.36 5.08 4.78
C HIS A 246 -13.46 3.64 5.27
N GLY A 247 -12.69 2.77 4.64
CA GLY A 247 -12.52 1.38 5.04
C GLY A 247 -11.21 0.85 4.46
N PHE A 248 -10.94 -0.43 4.69
CA PHE A 248 -9.70 -1.05 4.22
C PHE A 248 -9.93 -2.48 3.79
N ILE A 249 -9.11 -2.94 2.85
CA ILE A 249 -9.01 -4.35 2.46
C ILE A 249 -7.54 -4.76 2.54
N GLY A 250 -7.25 -5.90 3.17
CA GLY A 250 -5.90 -6.47 3.21
C GLY A 250 -5.48 -7.00 1.84
N GLY A 251 -4.27 -6.68 1.40
CA GLY A 251 -3.74 -7.02 0.08
C GLY A 251 -2.45 -7.84 0.09
N GLY A 252 -1.98 -8.19 -1.10
CA GLY A 252 -0.83 -9.06 -1.28
C GLY A 252 -1.00 -10.42 -0.60
N ASN A 253 0.13 -11.11 -0.39
CA ASN A 253 0.10 -12.48 0.16
C ASN A 253 -0.08 -12.54 1.69
N LYS A 254 0.10 -11.41 2.38
CA LYS A 254 0.11 -11.36 3.85
C LYS A 254 -0.88 -10.35 4.45
N GLY A 255 -1.60 -9.59 3.62
CA GLY A 255 -2.38 -8.47 4.12
C GLY A 255 -1.48 -7.31 4.53
N PHE A 256 -1.92 -6.51 5.50
CA PHE A 256 -1.09 -5.45 6.08
C PHE A 256 -1.16 -5.42 7.60
N TRP A 257 -0.09 -4.92 8.23
CA TRP A 257 -0.15 -4.36 9.58
C TRP A 257 -0.10 -2.84 9.48
N ALA A 258 -0.88 -2.16 10.30
CA ALA A 258 -0.86 -0.71 10.40
C ALA A 258 -1.04 -0.25 11.86
N LEU A 259 -0.69 1.01 12.11
CA LEU A 259 -1.16 1.73 13.28
C LEU A 259 -2.39 2.54 12.91
N SER A 260 -3.45 2.38 13.71
CA SER A 260 -4.58 3.30 13.73
C SER A 260 -4.36 4.29 14.86
N ILE A 261 -4.32 5.58 14.55
CA ILE A 261 -4.11 6.67 15.51
C ILE A 261 -5.35 7.57 15.47
N GLN A 262 -5.92 7.89 16.63
CA GLN A 262 -6.95 8.90 16.77
C GLN A 262 -6.40 10.07 17.60
N PHE A 263 -6.74 11.30 17.20
CA PHE A 263 -6.33 12.52 17.90
C PHE A 263 -7.28 12.86 19.05
N GLU A 264 -7.56 11.87 19.88
CA GLU A 264 -8.37 11.94 21.11
C GLU A 264 -7.94 10.87 22.12
N GLN A 265 -8.40 10.99 23.36
CA GLN A 265 -7.98 10.16 24.49
C GLN A 265 -8.28 8.67 24.31
N THR A 266 -9.40 8.33 23.68
CA THR A 266 -9.90 6.95 23.62
C THR A 266 -9.98 6.48 22.19
N SER A 267 -9.58 5.24 21.92
CA SER A 267 -9.68 4.70 20.56
C SER A 267 -11.14 4.50 20.12
N LEU A 268 -11.35 4.28 18.82
CA LEU A 268 -12.68 4.03 18.23
C LEU A 268 -13.43 2.82 18.82
N TYR A 269 -12.70 1.81 19.28
CA TYR A 269 -13.24 0.52 19.74
C TYR A 269 -12.80 0.21 21.19
N GLU A 270 -12.59 1.23 22.02
CA GLU A 270 -12.24 1.03 23.44
C GLU A 270 -13.42 0.51 24.26
N ASP A 271 -14.62 0.99 23.98
CA ASP A 271 -15.88 0.46 24.51
C ASP A 271 -16.62 -0.28 23.38
N LEU A 272 -16.56 -1.61 23.40
CA LEU A 272 -17.21 -2.45 22.39
C LEU A 272 -18.74 -2.39 22.42
N THR A 273 -19.33 -1.92 23.53
CA THR A 273 -20.78 -1.74 23.63
C THR A 273 -21.24 -0.41 23.02
N LYS A 274 -20.31 0.51 22.81
CA LYS A 274 -20.56 1.84 22.25
C LYS A 274 -19.38 2.32 21.41
N PRO A 275 -19.06 1.63 20.30
CA PRO A 275 -17.96 2.03 19.44
C PRO A 275 -18.23 3.41 18.84
N LYS A 276 -17.17 4.19 18.62
CA LYS A 276 -17.26 5.58 18.13
C LYS A 276 -17.29 5.68 16.60
N VAL A 277 -17.87 4.69 15.94
CA VAL A 277 -17.98 4.61 14.50
C VAL A 277 -19.43 4.46 14.08
N GLU A 278 -19.75 4.95 12.90
CA GLU A 278 -21.00 4.67 12.20
C GLU A 278 -20.64 3.90 10.94
N PHE A 279 -20.96 2.61 10.90
CA PHE A 279 -20.79 1.78 9.71
C PHE A 279 -21.81 2.21 8.65
N VAL A 280 -21.32 2.38 7.43
CA VAL A 280 -22.15 2.77 6.29
C VAL A 280 -22.83 1.51 5.78
N LYS A 281 -24.15 1.40 6.01
CA LYS A 281 -24.94 0.17 5.84
C LYS A 281 -25.03 -0.36 4.40
N GLU A 282 -24.52 0.36 3.41
CA GLU A 282 -24.36 -0.13 2.05
C GLU A 282 -23.05 0.42 1.49
N SER A 283 -22.11 -0.47 1.17
CA SER A 283 -21.07 -0.12 0.19
C SER A 283 -21.81 0.27 -1.09
N SER A 284 -21.63 1.50 -1.57
CA SER A 284 -22.24 1.91 -2.85
C SER A 284 -21.85 0.90 -3.94
N ALA A 285 -22.66 0.74 -4.99
CA ALA A 285 -22.37 -0.27 -6.00
C ALA A 285 -20.97 -0.09 -6.63
N ILE A 286 -20.49 1.16 -6.72
CA ILE A 286 -19.12 1.47 -7.16
C ILE A 286 -18.06 0.95 -6.18
N GLN A 287 -18.29 1.06 -4.86
CA GLN A 287 -17.37 0.52 -3.85
C GLN A 287 -17.31 -1.01 -3.91
N ARG A 288 -18.45 -1.67 -4.13
CA ARG A 288 -18.49 -3.13 -4.32
C ARG A 288 -17.78 -3.57 -5.59
N LEU A 289 -17.88 -2.80 -6.68
CA LEU A 289 -17.12 -3.03 -7.91
C LEU A 289 -15.61 -2.96 -7.67
N HIS A 290 -15.13 -1.95 -6.95
CA HIS A 290 -13.71 -1.83 -6.60
C HIS A 290 -13.23 -2.95 -5.66
N GLN A 291 -14.03 -3.29 -4.66
CA GLN A 291 -13.75 -4.40 -3.75
C GLN A 291 -13.65 -5.72 -4.52
N THR A 292 -14.59 -5.97 -5.44
CA THR A 292 -14.56 -7.13 -6.33
C THR A 292 -13.30 -7.13 -7.19
N ASN A 293 -12.94 -6.00 -7.79
CA ASN A 293 -11.76 -5.88 -8.63
C ASN A 293 -10.50 -6.24 -7.86
N PHE A 294 -10.40 -5.74 -6.63
CA PHE A 294 -9.29 -6.04 -5.74
C PHE A 294 -9.19 -7.54 -5.42
N VAL A 295 -10.32 -8.20 -5.12
CA VAL A 295 -10.34 -9.66 -4.90
C VAL A 295 -9.86 -10.40 -6.15
N CYS A 296 -10.29 -9.98 -7.34
CA CYS A 296 -9.85 -10.57 -8.60
C CYS A 296 -8.34 -10.36 -8.84
N ILE A 297 -7.79 -9.18 -8.54
CA ILE A 297 -6.35 -8.88 -8.62
C ILE A 297 -5.55 -9.82 -7.71
N GLU A 298 -6.00 -10.03 -6.48
CA GLU A 298 -5.31 -10.92 -5.53
C GLU A 298 -5.41 -12.40 -5.93
N ALA A 299 -6.47 -12.81 -6.62
CA ALA A 299 -6.56 -14.13 -7.24
C ALA A 299 -5.61 -14.24 -8.44
N PHE A 300 -5.59 -13.24 -9.31
CA PHE A 300 -4.75 -13.19 -10.51
C PHE A 300 -3.25 -13.27 -10.21
N LYS A 301 -2.78 -12.63 -9.12
CA LYS A 301 -1.38 -12.73 -8.65
C LYS A 301 -0.95 -14.16 -8.31
N LYS A 302 -1.89 -15.11 -8.15
CA LYS A 302 -1.63 -16.53 -7.89
C LYS A 302 -1.53 -17.36 -9.17
N ASN A 303 -1.70 -16.76 -10.35
CA ASN A 303 -1.54 -17.44 -11.62
C ASN A 303 -0.13 -18.03 -11.77
N LYS A 304 -0.04 -19.21 -12.40
CA LYS A 304 1.22 -19.95 -12.59
C LYS A 304 2.28 -19.15 -13.34
N ILE A 305 1.90 -18.17 -14.16
CA ILE A 305 2.84 -17.29 -14.85
C ILE A 305 3.76 -16.51 -13.89
N PHE A 306 3.30 -16.26 -12.65
CA PHE A 306 4.04 -15.55 -11.60
C PHE A 306 4.88 -16.49 -10.70
N SER A 307 4.97 -17.79 -11.04
CA SER A 307 5.66 -18.78 -10.23
C SER A 307 7.19 -18.71 -10.35
N GLN A 308 7.87 -19.25 -9.35
CA GLN A 308 9.34 -19.35 -9.34
C GLN A 308 9.88 -20.18 -10.50
N ASP A 309 9.16 -21.24 -10.91
CA ASP A 309 9.55 -22.09 -12.05
C ASP A 309 9.64 -21.28 -13.35
N ILE A 310 8.71 -20.34 -13.57
CA ILE A 310 8.75 -19.44 -14.72
C ILE A 310 9.96 -18.49 -14.61
N ALA A 311 10.20 -17.93 -13.42
CA ALA A 311 11.32 -17.02 -13.20
C ALA A 311 12.68 -17.67 -13.51
N GLU A 312 12.85 -18.95 -13.17
CA GLU A 312 14.08 -19.70 -13.47
C GLU A 312 14.28 -19.89 -14.99
N LEU A 313 13.19 -20.15 -15.72
CA LEU A 313 13.20 -20.32 -17.18
C LEU A 313 13.43 -19.02 -17.96
N MET A 314 13.20 -17.85 -17.36
CA MET A 314 13.46 -16.54 -18.00
C MET A 314 14.96 -16.22 -18.17
N THR A 315 15.83 -17.17 -17.87
CA THR A 315 17.26 -17.15 -18.19
C THR A 315 17.60 -17.81 -19.52
N GLU A 316 16.63 -18.47 -20.17
CA GLU A 316 16.80 -19.17 -21.44
C GLU A 316 16.26 -18.32 -22.60
N LYS A 317 17.11 -18.03 -23.60
CA LYS A 317 16.73 -17.23 -24.78
C LYS A 317 15.48 -17.78 -25.50
N GLU A 318 15.40 -19.10 -25.66
CA GLU A 318 14.26 -19.76 -26.31
C GLU A 318 12.96 -19.54 -25.54
N ARG A 319 12.99 -19.56 -24.21
CA ARG A 319 11.82 -19.35 -23.35
C ARG A 319 11.34 -17.91 -23.37
N VAL A 320 12.27 -16.96 -23.35
CA VAL A 320 11.96 -15.54 -23.52
C VAL A 320 11.33 -15.26 -24.89
N GLN A 321 11.86 -15.88 -25.95
CA GLN A 321 11.26 -15.74 -27.28
C GLN A 321 9.87 -16.37 -27.39
N LEU A 322 9.66 -17.51 -26.73
CA LEU A 322 8.34 -18.14 -26.65
C LEU A 322 7.34 -17.29 -25.86
N LEU A 323 7.77 -16.68 -24.75
CA LEU A 323 6.96 -15.72 -23.99
C LEU A 323 6.55 -14.54 -24.87
N LYS A 324 7.50 -13.87 -25.52
CA LYS A 324 7.24 -12.79 -26.49
C LYS A 324 6.28 -13.25 -27.58
N SER A 325 6.38 -14.53 -27.96
CA SER A 325 5.49 -15.09 -28.97
C SER A 325 4.05 -15.22 -28.53
N CYS A 326 3.82 -15.57 -27.27
CA CYS A 326 2.49 -15.55 -26.65
C CYS A 326 1.97 -14.10 -26.48
N LEU A 327 2.85 -13.17 -26.10
CA LEU A 327 2.52 -11.74 -25.94
C LEU A 327 2.08 -11.11 -27.27
N GLN A 328 2.70 -11.49 -28.40
CA GLN A 328 2.28 -11.00 -29.72
C GLN A 328 0.81 -11.32 -30.03
N VAL A 329 0.30 -12.48 -29.58
CA VAL A 329 -1.12 -12.84 -29.79
C VAL A 329 -2.04 -11.85 -29.07
N MET A 330 -1.70 -11.49 -27.83
CA MET A 330 -2.42 -10.46 -27.08
C MET A 330 -2.26 -9.09 -27.76
N SER A 331 -1.03 -8.68 -28.09
CA SER A 331 -0.75 -7.37 -28.68
C SER A 331 -1.49 -7.14 -29.99
N ASP A 332 -1.51 -8.14 -30.88
CA ASP A 332 -2.27 -8.09 -32.13
C ASP A 332 -3.79 -7.95 -31.86
N SER A 333 -4.32 -8.65 -30.85
CA SER A 333 -5.75 -8.54 -30.48
C SER A 333 -6.06 -7.19 -29.83
N PHE A 334 -5.18 -6.72 -28.96
CA PHE A 334 -5.31 -5.47 -28.23
C PHE A 334 -5.27 -4.25 -29.16
N GLN A 335 -4.39 -4.23 -30.17
CA GLN A 335 -4.38 -3.17 -31.18
C GLN A 335 -5.74 -3.08 -31.93
N ARG A 336 -6.31 -4.24 -32.31
CA ARG A 336 -7.66 -4.31 -32.94
C ARG A 336 -8.76 -3.85 -31.97
N LEU A 337 -8.64 -4.21 -30.70
CA LEU A 337 -9.53 -3.74 -29.63
C LEU A 337 -9.47 -2.21 -29.49
N MET A 338 -8.28 -1.62 -29.49
CA MET A 338 -8.08 -0.17 -29.39
C MET A 338 -8.74 0.59 -30.56
N PHE A 339 -8.54 0.13 -31.80
CA PHE A 339 -9.22 0.73 -32.97
C PHE A 339 -10.75 0.62 -32.87
N SER A 340 -11.27 -0.56 -32.55
CA SER A 340 -12.73 -0.78 -32.47
C SER A 340 -13.36 -0.01 -31.31
N ARG A 341 -12.67 0.12 -30.17
CA ARG A 341 -13.10 0.95 -29.04
C ARG A 341 -13.33 2.40 -29.46
N MET A 342 -12.38 2.98 -30.21
CA MET A 342 -12.49 4.36 -30.70
C MET A 342 -13.61 4.54 -31.72
N ALA A 343 -13.87 3.52 -32.55
CA ALA A 343 -14.95 3.54 -33.53
C ALA A 343 -16.34 3.42 -32.89
N LEU A 344 -16.46 2.69 -31.77
CA LEU A 344 -17.74 2.37 -31.12
C LEU A 344 -18.12 3.32 -29.99
N SER A 345 -17.20 4.16 -29.52
CA SER A 345 -17.49 5.10 -28.43
C SER A 345 -18.47 6.19 -28.87
N LYS A 346 -19.48 6.42 -28.02
CA LYS A 346 -20.59 7.35 -28.30
C LYS A 346 -20.61 8.54 -27.36
N ASN A 347 -20.01 8.44 -26.18
CA ASN A 347 -20.01 9.49 -25.18
C ASN A 347 -18.68 10.26 -25.20
N ASP A 348 -18.75 11.58 -25.39
CA ASP A 348 -17.57 12.44 -25.52
C ASP A 348 -16.61 12.39 -24.32
N SER A 349 -17.14 12.20 -23.10
CA SER A 349 -16.30 12.11 -21.89
C SER A 349 -15.42 10.86 -21.92
N TYR A 350 -16.00 9.72 -22.30
CA TYR A 350 -15.28 8.47 -22.45
C TYR A 350 -14.38 8.49 -23.69
N ARG A 351 -14.86 9.05 -24.81
CA ARG A 351 -14.10 9.16 -26.07
C ARG A 351 -12.77 9.91 -25.87
N LYS A 352 -12.75 10.96 -25.03
CA LYS A 352 -11.52 11.69 -24.72
C LYS A 352 -10.49 10.76 -24.05
N VAL A 353 -10.90 10.05 -23.01
CA VAL A 353 -10.07 9.07 -22.30
C VAL A 353 -9.59 7.97 -23.25
N PHE A 354 -10.48 7.48 -24.11
CA PHE A 354 -10.16 6.38 -25.02
C PHE A 354 -9.19 6.81 -26.10
N LEU A 355 -9.26 8.06 -26.55
CA LEU A 355 -8.34 8.61 -27.55
C LEU A 355 -6.94 8.78 -26.98
N GLU A 356 -6.83 9.30 -25.76
CA GLU A 356 -5.55 9.43 -25.04
C GLU A 356 -4.85 8.07 -24.95
N HIS A 357 -5.55 7.08 -24.39
CA HIS A 357 -5.04 5.72 -24.30
C HIS A 357 -4.74 5.08 -25.67
N PHE A 358 -5.58 5.32 -26.68
CA PHE A 358 -5.35 4.81 -28.04
C PHE A 358 -4.04 5.33 -28.65
N LEU A 359 -3.73 6.61 -28.43
CA LEU A 359 -2.53 7.23 -29.00
C LEU A 359 -1.25 6.71 -28.35
N ASP A 360 -1.29 6.44 -27.04
CA ASP A 360 -0.18 5.86 -26.31
C ASP A 360 0.10 4.42 -26.78
N GLU A 361 -0.95 3.62 -26.99
CA GLU A 361 -0.86 2.20 -27.35
C GLU A 361 -0.62 1.94 -28.85
N LEU A 362 -0.64 2.97 -29.69
CA LEU A 362 -0.58 2.81 -31.13
C LEU A 362 0.79 2.31 -31.59
N GLY A 363 0.83 1.08 -32.10
CA GLY A 363 2.02 0.50 -32.73
C GLY A 363 2.83 -0.41 -31.81
N HIS A 364 2.42 -0.59 -30.56
CA HIS A 364 3.06 -1.54 -29.63
C HIS A 364 3.08 -2.98 -30.17
N ASP A 365 2.08 -3.37 -30.96
CA ASP A 365 2.07 -4.68 -31.65
C ASP A 365 3.19 -4.83 -32.68
N SER A 366 3.54 -3.74 -33.37
CA SER A 366 4.57 -3.71 -34.41
C SER A 366 5.96 -3.66 -33.77
N ASP A 367 6.12 -2.86 -32.72
CA ASP A 367 7.34 -2.81 -31.91
C ASP A 367 7.70 -4.20 -31.35
N LEU A 368 6.74 -4.91 -30.75
CA LEU A 368 6.95 -6.26 -30.23
C LEU A 368 7.31 -7.27 -31.33
N ARG A 369 6.72 -7.11 -32.52
CA ARG A 369 6.99 -7.97 -33.69
C ARG A 369 8.43 -7.81 -34.17
N ASP A 370 8.91 -6.58 -34.24
CA ASP A 370 10.29 -6.27 -34.60
C ASP A 370 11.27 -6.79 -33.55
N GLU A 371 10.92 -6.66 -32.26
CA GLU A 371 11.74 -7.13 -31.14
C GLU A 371 11.88 -8.66 -31.07
N ARG A 372 10.84 -9.38 -31.50
CA ARG A 372 10.83 -10.86 -31.56
C ARG A 372 11.84 -11.43 -32.56
N GLN A 373 12.13 -10.72 -33.66
CA GLN A 373 13.02 -11.19 -34.74
C GLN A 373 12.63 -12.56 -35.32
N THR A 374 11.34 -12.87 -35.38
CA THR A 374 10.82 -14.10 -35.99
C THR A 374 9.52 -13.82 -36.76
N GLU A 375 9.45 -14.29 -38.00
CA GLU A 375 8.29 -14.11 -38.88
C GLU A 375 7.15 -15.09 -38.57
N THR A 376 7.44 -16.20 -37.86
CA THR A 376 6.44 -17.23 -37.60
C THR A 376 5.49 -16.78 -36.48
N LYS A 377 4.23 -16.56 -36.83
CA LYS A 377 3.18 -16.29 -35.85
C LYS A 377 2.87 -17.56 -35.07
N LEU A 378 2.86 -17.45 -33.74
CA LEU A 378 2.39 -18.52 -32.86
C LEU A 378 0.86 -18.61 -32.99
N TRP A 379 0.36 -19.82 -33.21
CA TRP A 379 -1.06 -20.11 -33.14
C TRP A 379 -1.31 -21.10 -32.00
N ASP A 380 -2.15 -20.73 -31.05
CA ASP A 380 -2.66 -21.61 -29.99
C ASP A 380 -4.15 -21.30 -29.80
N PRO A 381 -5.02 -22.33 -29.81
CA PRO A 381 -6.47 -22.11 -29.80
C PRO A 381 -6.95 -21.43 -28.53
N VAL A 382 -6.29 -21.65 -27.38
CA VAL A 382 -6.67 -21.04 -26.11
C VAL A 382 -6.20 -19.58 -26.06
N LEU A 383 -4.98 -19.29 -26.52
CA LEU A 383 -4.51 -17.89 -26.63
C LEU A 383 -5.36 -17.06 -27.61
N GLU A 384 -5.67 -17.62 -28.79
CA GLU A 384 -6.50 -16.93 -29.78
C GLU A 384 -7.93 -16.71 -29.26
N ALA A 385 -8.55 -17.73 -28.65
CA ALA A 385 -9.92 -17.60 -28.14
C ALA A 385 -10.02 -16.62 -26.97
N SER A 386 -9.05 -16.66 -26.03
CA SER A 386 -9.06 -15.79 -24.85
C SER A 386 -8.82 -14.32 -25.21
N THR A 387 -7.88 -14.03 -26.11
CA THR A 387 -7.62 -12.65 -26.55
C THR A 387 -8.71 -12.13 -27.49
N PHE A 388 -9.29 -12.98 -28.34
CA PHE A 388 -10.41 -12.61 -29.21
C PHE A 388 -11.68 -12.31 -28.41
N TRP A 389 -11.90 -12.95 -27.27
CA TRP A 389 -13.06 -12.66 -26.42
C TRP A 389 -13.16 -11.17 -26.07
N PHE A 390 -12.05 -10.52 -25.72
CA PHE A 390 -12.04 -9.07 -25.43
C PHE A 390 -12.42 -8.24 -26.65
N PHE A 391 -11.84 -8.55 -27.81
CA PHE A 391 -12.16 -7.88 -29.07
C PHE A 391 -13.63 -8.08 -29.46
N GLY A 392 -14.15 -9.31 -29.39
CA GLY A 392 -15.54 -9.63 -29.71
C GLY A 392 -16.52 -8.99 -28.73
N LYS A 393 -16.25 -9.07 -27.42
CA LYS A 393 -17.07 -8.48 -26.36
C LYS A 393 -17.17 -6.97 -26.54
N ASN A 394 -16.13 -6.30 -27.03
CA ASN A 394 -16.12 -4.85 -27.30
C ASN A 394 -17.27 -4.38 -28.22
N PHE A 395 -17.75 -5.22 -29.13
CA PHE A 395 -18.88 -4.89 -30.01
C PHE A 395 -20.25 -4.99 -29.33
N LEU A 396 -20.32 -5.66 -28.18
CA LEU A 396 -21.56 -5.97 -27.47
C LEU A 396 -21.79 -5.09 -26.25
N ILE A 397 -20.77 -4.32 -25.85
CA ILE A 397 -20.76 -3.54 -24.62
C ILE A 397 -20.77 -2.02 -24.89
N ASP A 398 -21.09 -1.24 -23.86
CA ASP A 398 -21.06 0.23 -23.87
C ASP A 398 -19.77 0.82 -23.28
N ASP A 399 -19.69 2.15 -23.19
CA ASP A 399 -18.47 2.86 -22.79
C ASP A 399 -18.06 2.61 -21.32
N PRO A 400 -18.97 2.59 -20.32
CA PRO A 400 -18.65 2.16 -18.96
C PRO A 400 -18.09 0.74 -18.89
N GLU A 401 -18.69 -0.19 -19.63
CA GLU A 401 -18.23 -1.59 -19.70
C GLU A 401 -16.83 -1.70 -20.32
N ARG A 402 -16.49 -0.85 -21.29
CA ARG A 402 -15.14 -0.78 -21.86
C ARG A 402 -14.10 -0.29 -20.85
N ILE A 403 -14.44 0.65 -19.97
CA ILE A 403 -13.54 1.06 -18.87
C ILE A 403 -13.23 -0.14 -17.98
N VAL A 404 -14.27 -0.88 -17.57
CA VAL A 404 -14.09 -2.06 -16.71
C VAL A 404 -13.24 -3.10 -17.40
N MET A 405 -13.58 -3.48 -18.63
CA MET A 405 -12.88 -4.54 -19.35
C MET A 405 -11.42 -4.18 -19.67
N ILE A 406 -11.13 -2.91 -19.99
CA ILE A 406 -9.82 -2.50 -20.49
C ILE A 406 -8.98 -1.92 -19.35
N GLN A 407 -9.39 -0.81 -18.73
CA GLN A 407 -8.60 -0.15 -17.68
C GLN A 407 -8.51 -0.99 -16.41
N MET A 408 -9.65 -1.44 -15.88
CA MET A 408 -9.64 -2.15 -14.60
C MET A 408 -9.07 -3.57 -14.69
N VAL A 409 -9.07 -4.19 -15.89
CA VAL A 409 -8.63 -5.58 -16.09
C VAL A 409 -7.41 -5.70 -16.98
N LEU A 410 -7.48 -5.33 -18.27
CA LEU A 410 -6.35 -5.51 -19.19
C LEU A 410 -5.14 -4.67 -18.79
N GLU A 411 -5.30 -3.36 -18.56
CA GLU A 411 -4.21 -2.48 -18.13
C GLU A 411 -3.71 -2.87 -16.74
N LYS A 412 -4.63 -3.19 -15.82
CA LYS A 412 -4.23 -3.61 -14.49
C LYS A 412 -3.41 -4.90 -14.51
N GLY A 413 -3.86 -5.88 -15.29
CA GLY A 413 -3.18 -7.14 -15.47
C GLY A 413 -1.83 -6.98 -16.19
N ALA A 414 -1.77 -6.12 -17.21
CA ALA A 414 -0.56 -5.75 -17.92
C ALA A 414 0.46 -5.12 -16.95
N SER A 415 0.07 -4.11 -16.18
CA SER A 415 0.93 -3.47 -15.17
C SER A 415 1.53 -4.48 -14.17
N LEU A 416 0.71 -5.40 -13.66
CA LEU A 416 1.16 -6.46 -12.75
C LEU A 416 2.10 -7.46 -13.44
N PHE A 417 1.78 -7.85 -14.68
CA PHE A 417 2.59 -8.77 -15.48
C PHE A 417 3.95 -8.15 -15.83
N TYR A 418 3.98 -6.99 -16.48
CA TYR A 418 5.22 -6.36 -16.92
C TYR A 418 6.09 -5.91 -15.73
N GLY A 419 5.48 -5.41 -14.66
CA GLY A 419 6.19 -5.09 -13.41
C GLY A 419 6.76 -6.31 -12.67
N HIS A 420 6.30 -7.53 -12.98
CA HIS A 420 6.93 -8.77 -12.55
C HIS A 420 8.09 -9.15 -13.49
N PHE A 421 7.83 -9.22 -14.80
CA PHE A 421 8.81 -9.68 -15.79
C PHE A 421 10.02 -8.75 -15.94
N SER A 422 9.85 -7.45 -15.79
CA SER A 422 10.96 -6.49 -15.79
C SER A 422 12.00 -6.75 -14.68
N LYS A 423 11.60 -7.37 -13.57
CA LYS A 423 12.48 -7.68 -12.43
C LYS A 423 13.21 -9.01 -12.58
N ILE A 424 12.64 -9.96 -13.32
CA ILE A 424 13.19 -11.31 -13.47
C ILE A 424 13.97 -11.49 -14.77
N LEU A 425 13.72 -10.67 -15.79
CA LEU A 425 14.51 -10.65 -17.01
C LEU A 425 15.89 -10.05 -16.72
N LYS A 426 16.94 -10.79 -17.07
CA LYS A 426 18.33 -10.34 -16.95
C LYS A 426 18.67 -9.37 -18.09
N ASP A 427 19.72 -8.56 -17.91
CA ASP A 427 20.15 -7.55 -18.89
C ASP A 427 20.29 -8.09 -20.33
N ALA A 428 20.74 -9.33 -20.51
CA ALA A 428 20.89 -9.97 -21.82
C ALA A 428 19.56 -10.31 -22.54
N PHE A 429 18.44 -10.26 -21.82
CA PHE A 429 17.10 -10.61 -22.31
C PHE A 429 16.09 -9.50 -22.04
N LYS A 430 16.58 -8.27 -21.86
CA LYS A 430 15.73 -7.08 -21.80
C LYS A 430 14.83 -6.99 -23.02
N SER A 431 13.66 -6.40 -22.78
CA SER A 431 12.65 -6.21 -23.79
C SER A 431 12.11 -4.81 -23.69
N ASP A 432 12.31 -4.03 -24.75
CA ASP A 432 11.82 -2.66 -24.84
C ASP A 432 10.30 -2.62 -24.67
N HIS A 433 9.59 -3.61 -25.22
CA HIS A 433 8.14 -3.76 -25.00
C HIS A 433 7.80 -3.90 -23.52
N ILE A 434 8.49 -4.78 -22.77
CA ILE A 434 8.24 -4.99 -21.34
C ILE A 434 8.63 -3.77 -20.51
N GLU A 435 9.73 -3.10 -20.85
CA GLU A 435 10.20 -1.91 -20.15
C GLU A 435 9.23 -0.73 -20.30
N LYS A 436 8.73 -0.47 -21.52
CA LYS A 436 7.72 0.58 -21.78
C LYS A 436 6.50 0.44 -20.88
N HIS A 437 6.01 -0.79 -20.67
CA HIS A 437 4.83 -1.05 -19.85
C HIS A 437 5.13 -1.22 -18.34
N CYS A 438 6.40 -1.09 -17.93
CA CYS A 438 6.81 -1.21 -16.53
C CYS A 438 6.81 0.14 -15.79
N ASP A 439 6.86 1.26 -16.51
CA ASP A 439 6.91 2.58 -15.88
C ASP A 439 5.62 2.81 -15.08
N MET A 440 5.73 2.69 -13.75
CA MET A 440 4.62 2.75 -12.80
C MET A 440 3.92 4.13 -12.73
N ASP A 441 4.30 5.07 -13.59
CA ASP A 441 3.79 6.44 -13.64
C ASP A 441 2.74 6.66 -14.75
N GLU A 442 2.47 5.70 -15.64
CA GLU A 442 1.51 5.93 -16.74
C GLU A 442 0.03 5.88 -16.31
N GLY A 443 -0.30 5.23 -15.18
CA GLY A 443 -1.62 5.33 -14.55
C GLY A 443 -2.80 4.89 -15.41
N HIS A 444 -2.56 4.19 -16.52
CA HIS A 444 -3.60 3.77 -17.48
C HIS A 444 -4.67 2.90 -16.82
N ASP A 445 -4.31 2.07 -15.83
CA ASP A 445 -5.25 1.24 -15.06
C ASP A 445 -6.27 2.04 -14.24
N SER A 446 -6.03 3.34 -14.06
CA SER A 446 -6.92 4.26 -13.34
C SER A 446 -7.63 5.27 -14.24
N LEU A 447 -7.27 5.34 -15.52
CA LEU A 447 -7.73 6.38 -16.44
C LEU A 447 -9.24 6.25 -16.72
N GLY A 448 -10.03 7.27 -16.35
CA GLY A 448 -11.47 7.30 -16.60
C GLY A 448 -12.30 6.36 -15.73
N VAL A 449 -11.69 5.70 -14.74
CA VAL A 449 -12.42 4.89 -13.74
C VAL A 449 -13.36 5.76 -12.90
N GLU A 450 -13.01 7.03 -12.67
CA GLU A 450 -13.85 8.02 -12.01
C GLU A 450 -15.14 8.34 -12.79
N LEU A 451 -15.20 8.05 -14.09
CA LEU A 451 -16.42 8.23 -14.87
C LEU A 451 -17.51 7.24 -14.45
N LEU A 452 -17.14 6.08 -13.90
CA LEU A 452 -18.07 5.08 -13.39
C LEU A 452 -18.86 5.57 -12.17
N GLU A 453 -18.36 6.57 -11.43
CA GLU A 453 -19.06 7.15 -10.27
C GLU A 453 -20.39 7.82 -10.66
N LYS A 454 -20.59 8.11 -11.96
CA LYS A 454 -21.80 8.73 -12.50
C LYS A 454 -22.85 7.71 -12.94
N GLU A 455 -22.50 6.42 -12.95
CA GLU A 455 -23.39 5.35 -13.40
C GLU A 455 -24.38 4.97 -12.30
N SER A 456 -25.54 4.45 -12.70
CA SER A 456 -26.55 3.96 -11.75
C SER A 456 -26.09 2.70 -11.02
N ASP A 457 -26.57 2.46 -9.80
CA ASP A 457 -26.26 1.25 -9.03
C ASP A 457 -26.56 -0.05 -9.81
N MET A 458 -27.69 -0.10 -10.52
CA MET A 458 -28.04 -1.24 -11.37
C MET A 458 -27.00 -1.50 -12.47
N LYS A 459 -26.46 -0.43 -13.07
CA LYS A 459 -25.38 -0.56 -14.07
C LYS A 459 -24.10 -1.06 -13.40
N LEU A 460 -23.71 -0.48 -12.27
CA LEU A 460 -22.52 -0.87 -11.51
C LEU A 460 -22.57 -2.33 -11.05
N GLU A 461 -23.73 -2.84 -10.63
CA GLU A 461 -23.93 -4.25 -10.31
C GLU A 461 -23.72 -5.16 -11.53
N SER A 462 -24.20 -4.74 -12.71
CA SER A 462 -23.94 -5.48 -13.95
C SER A 462 -22.46 -5.47 -14.35
N LEU A 463 -21.74 -4.37 -14.05
CA LEU A 463 -20.31 -4.24 -14.29
C LEU A 463 -19.48 -5.21 -13.44
N GLU A 464 -19.94 -5.55 -12.22
CA GLU A 464 -19.25 -6.55 -11.39
C GLU A 464 -19.20 -7.94 -12.06
N ILE A 465 -20.25 -8.29 -12.80
CA ILE A 465 -20.29 -9.55 -13.55
C ILE A 465 -19.27 -9.51 -14.67
N LEU A 466 -19.31 -8.45 -15.49
CA LEU A 466 -18.36 -8.28 -16.59
C LEU A 466 -16.90 -8.28 -16.09
N LEU A 467 -16.63 -7.58 -14.98
CA LEU A 467 -15.33 -7.52 -14.35
C LEU A 467 -14.79 -8.92 -14.01
N LYS A 468 -15.60 -9.78 -13.39
CA LYS A 468 -15.22 -11.17 -13.06
C LYS A 468 -15.01 -12.01 -14.32
N GLU A 469 -15.85 -11.85 -15.34
CA GLU A 469 -15.68 -12.51 -16.64
C GLU A 469 -14.35 -12.12 -17.29
N SER A 470 -14.07 -10.81 -17.35
CA SER A 470 -12.85 -10.27 -17.94
C SER A 470 -11.59 -10.76 -17.23
N TRP A 471 -11.56 -10.75 -15.88
CA TRP A 471 -10.44 -11.32 -15.14
C TRP A 471 -10.24 -12.81 -15.40
N SER A 472 -11.34 -13.58 -15.50
CA SER A 472 -11.26 -15.01 -15.79
C SER A 472 -10.67 -15.29 -17.17
N MET A 473 -11.01 -14.47 -18.17
CA MET A 473 -10.45 -14.61 -19.52
C MET A 473 -8.99 -14.22 -19.60
N LEU A 474 -8.56 -13.19 -18.86
CA LEU A 474 -7.14 -12.82 -18.76
C LEU A 474 -6.33 -13.87 -18.01
N ASP A 475 -6.88 -14.41 -16.93
CA ASP A 475 -6.27 -15.50 -16.15
C ASP A 475 -6.08 -16.76 -17.01
N LEU A 476 -7.08 -17.11 -17.82
CA LEU A 476 -6.99 -18.21 -18.80
C LEU A 476 -5.85 -18.00 -19.81
N TYR A 477 -5.74 -16.79 -20.38
CA TYR A 477 -4.67 -16.44 -21.31
C TYR A 477 -3.28 -16.62 -20.67
N LEU A 478 -3.09 -16.14 -19.45
CA LEU A 478 -1.80 -16.23 -18.76
C LEU A 478 -1.49 -17.62 -18.24
N ALA A 479 -2.51 -18.36 -17.78
CA ALA A 479 -2.33 -19.76 -17.40
C ALA A 479 -1.85 -20.58 -18.60
N ARG A 480 -2.46 -20.38 -19.78
CA ARG A 480 -2.01 -21.04 -21.02
C ARG A 480 -0.62 -20.59 -21.45
N THR A 481 -0.32 -19.30 -21.32
CA THR A 481 1.03 -18.77 -21.60
C THR A 481 2.07 -19.46 -20.70
N ALA A 482 1.79 -19.62 -19.41
CA ALA A 482 2.65 -20.33 -18.48
C ALA A 482 2.84 -21.81 -18.89
N GLU A 483 1.77 -22.50 -19.28
CA GLU A 483 1.85 -23.88 -19.79
C GLU A 483 2.78 -23.99 -21.01
N ILE A 484 2.62 -23.11 -22.00
CA ILE A 484 3.45 -23.09 -23.21
C ILE A 484 4.92 -22.80 -22.86
N VAL A 485 5.17 -21.87 -21.95
CA VAL A 485 6.53 -21.54 -21.51
C VAL A 485 7.16 -22.69 -20.71
N LEU A 486 6.38 -23.49 -19.98
CA LEU A 486 6.87 -24.65 -19.24
C LEU A 486 7.09 -25.87 -20.16
N GLU A 487 6.04 -26.26 -20.89
CA GLU A 487 6.05 -27.39 -21.81
C GLU A 487 6.83 -27.00 -23.07
N ARG A 488 8.08 -27.47 -23.20
CA ARG A 488 8.85 -27.29 -24.44
C ARG A 488 8.20 -28.07 -25.58
N ARG A 489 7.11 -27.59 -26.16
CA ARG A 489 6.60 -28.13 -27.43
C ARG A 489 7.46 -27.55 -28.54
N GLN A 490 8.15 -28.43 -29.26
CA GLN A 490 8.60 -28.08 -30.61
C GLN A 490 7.36 -27.66 -31.39
N ILE A 491 7.24 -26.36 -31.66
CA ILE A 491 6.23 -25.83 -32.57
C ILE A 491 6.66 -26.36 -33.94
N VAL A 492 5.89 -27.32 -34.47
CA VAL A 492 6.08 -27.90 -35.81
C VAL A 492 5.55 -26.94 -36.85
#